data_AF-A0A7D5N7Q2-F1
#
_entry.id   AF-A0A7D5N7Q2-F1
#
_cell.length_a   1.000
_cell.length_b   1.000
_cell.length_c   1.000
_cell.angle_alpha   90.00
_cell.angle_beta   90.00
_cell.angle_gamma   90.00
#
_symmetry.space_group_name_H-M   'P 1'
#
loop_
_entity.id
_entity.type
_entity.pdbx_description
1 polymer ?
#
loop_
_entity_poly.entity_id
_entity_poly.type
_entity_poly.pdbx_seq_one_letter_code
_entity_poly.pdbx_strand_id
1 'polypeptide(L)'
;MLTAQPLASPTATTSYTVTVTGTNGCTATDVVIVNVNTTPPSADAGPDKDVCSLNAVQIGTSAIAGNTYSWSPATALSATNIAQPTANPSTTTSYTVTVTGSNGCTSTDVVLVQFKEGTVGNYV
;
A
#
# COMPACT_ATOMS: atom_id res chain seq x y z
N MET A 1 39.73 -8.35 23.62
CA MET A 1 39.24 -8.29 22.22
C MET A 1 37.91 -7.57 22.23
N LEU A 2 37.82 -6.39 21.61
CA LEU A 2 36.54 -5.73 21.34
C LEU A 2 36.03 -6.29 20.02
N THR A 3 34.93 -7.03 20.04
CA THR A 3 34.25 -7.45 18.81
C THR A 3 33.47 -6.24 18.30
N ALA A 4 33.72 -5.84 17.05
CA ALA A 4 32.87 -4.87 16.39
C ALA A 4 31.51 -5.52 16.12
N GLN A 5 30.44 -4.99 16.70
CA GLN A 5 29.06 -5.39 16.42
C GLN A 5 28.34 -4.21 15.75
N PRO A 6 28.59 -3.95 14.46
CA PRO A 6 27.86 -2.91 13.74
C PRO A 6 26.39 -3.33 13.60
N LEU A 7 25.47 -2.42 13.95
CA LEU A 7 24.04 -2.61 13.72
C LEU A 7 23.69 -2.10 12.31
N ALA A 8 23.00 -2.92 11.51
CA ALA A 8 22.55 -2.58 10.17
C ALA A 8 21.08 -2.95 9.97
N SER A 9 20.32 -2.08 9.31
CA SER A 9 18.89 -2.25 9.03
C SER A 9 18.62 -2.01 7.53
N PRO A 10 19.02 -2.93 6.64
CA PRO A 10 18.84 -2.75 5.20
C PRO A 10 17.36 -2.79 4.80
N THR A 11 16.98 -1.98 3.81
CA THR A 11 15.61 -1.94 3.24
C THR A 11 15.42 -2.89 2.04
N ALA A 12 16.51 -3.51 1.58
CA ALA A 12 16.53 -4.51 0.52
C ALA A 12 17.54 -5.61 0.86
N THR A 13 17.44 -6.76 0.21
CA THR A 13 18.39 -7.86 0.42
C THR A 13 19.82 -7.37 0.18
N THR A 14 20.67 -7.42 1.22
CA THR A 14 22.01 -6.82 1.21
C THR A 14 23.04 -7.83 1.69
N SER A 15 24.18 -7.87 1.00
CA SER A 15 25.35 -8.66 1.39
C SER A 15 26.33 -7.78 2.16
N TYR A 16 26.67 -8.18 3.38
CA TYR A 16 27.68 -7.54 4.21
C TYR A 16 28.94 -8.37 4.23
N THR A 17 30.07 -7.76 3.89
CA THR A 17 31.38 -8.42 3.91
C THR A 17 32.19 -7.89 5.08
N VAL A 18 32.66 -8.80 5.95
CA VAL A 18 33.58 -8.50 7.03
C VAL A 18 34.98 -8.87 6.59
N THR A 19 35.90 -7.91 6.62
CA THR A 19 37.33 -8.15 6.34
C THR A 19 38.13 -7.96 7.63
N VAL A 20 38.89 -8.98 8.01
CA VAL A 20 39.81 -8.93 9.15
C VAL A 20 41.24 -8.93 8.61
N THR A 21 42.04 -7.94 9.00
CA THR A 21 43.47 -7.87 8.66
C THR A 21 44.29 -8.19 9.90
N GLY A 22 45.10 -9.24 9.84
CA GLY A 22 46.06 -9.61 10.87
C GLY A 22 47.23 -8.63 10.91
N THR A 23 47.93 -8.57 12.05
CA THR A 23 49.11 -7.70 12.24
C THR A 23 50.27 -8.03 11.30
N ASN A 24 50.26 -9.22 10.71
CA ASN A 24 51.19 -9.69 9.69
C ASN A 24 50.76 -9.31 8.25
N GLY A 25 49.66 -8.58 8.07
CA GLY A 25 49.14 -8.16 6.77
C GLY A 25 48.27 -9.20 6.05
N CYS A 26 48.09 -10.41 6.60
CA CYS A 26 47.14 -11.38 6.04
C CYS A 26 45.70 -10.91 6.25
N THR A 27 44.85 -11.09 5.25
CA THR A 27 43.42 -10.78 5.37
C THR A 27 42.58 -12.05 5.33
N ALA A 28 41.48 -12.04 6.07
CA ALA A 28 40.42 -13.02 5.98
C ALA A 28 39.09 -12.29 5.78
N THR A 29 38.20 -12.86 4.98
CA THR A 29 36.88 -12.28 4.72
C THR A 29 35.78 -13.25 5.07
N ASP A 30 34.69 -12.74 5.63
CA ASP A 30 33.44 -13.47 5.86
C ASP A 30 32.27 -12.66 5.27
N VAL A 31 31.21 -13.35 4.82
CA VAL A 31 30.07 -12.73 4.14
C VAL A 31 28.77 -13.13 4.81
N VAL A 32 27.96 -12.14 5.16
CA VAL A 32 26.61 -12.31 5.72
C VAL A 32 25.59 -11.73 4.75
N ILE A 33 24.64 -12.54 4.33
CA ILE A 33 23.52 -12.11 3.50
C ILE A 33 22.31 -11.84 4.41
N VAL A 34 21.77 -10.63 4.34
CA VAL A 34 20.53 -10.26 5.02
C VAL A 34 19.40 -10.25 4.00
N ASN A 35 18.50 -11.23 4.06
CA ASN A 35 17.34 -11.31 3.19
C ASN A 35 16.21 -10.40 3.69
N VAL A 36 15.68 -9.57 2.80
CA VAL A 36 14.53 -8.68 3.08
C VAL A 36 13.42 -9.02 2.09
N ASN A 37 12.21 -9.28 2.60
CA ASN A 37 11.04 -9.49 1.75
C ASN A 37 10.49 -8.13 1.28
N THR A 38 10.81 -7.77 0.04
CA THR A 38 10.37 -6.53 -0.61
C THR A 38 9.18 -6.73 -1.54
N THR A 39 8.47 -7.85 -1.44
CA THR A 39 7.33 -8.15 -2.32
C THR A 39 6.18 -7.17 -2.00
N PRO A 40 5.69 -6.40 -2.98
CA PRO A 40 4.56 -5.49 -2.77
C PRO A 40 3.27 -6.28 -2.48
N PRO A 41 2.37 -5.76 -1.63
CA PRO A 41 1.04 -6.34 -1.49
C PRO A 41 0.20 -6.13 -2.76
N SER A 42 -0.85 -6.93 -2.93
CA SER A 42 -1.86 -6.64 -3.95
C SER A 42 -2.75 -5.49 -3.48
N ALA A 43 -2.83 -4.44 -4.30
CA ALA A 43 -3.79 -3.34 -4.16
C ALA A 43 -4.76 -3.38 -5.34
N ASP A 44 -6.05 -3.37 -5.04
CA ASP A 44 -7.14 -3.41 -6.02
C ASP A 44 -8.30 -2.57 -5.46
N ALA A 45 -8.56 -1.44 -6.11
CA ALA A 45 -9.63 -0.51 -5.78
C ALA A 45 -10.97 -0.92 -6.40
N GLY A 46 -10.98 -1.98 -7.22
CA GLY A 46 -12.11 -2.42 -8.01
C GLY A 46 -12.31 -1.60 -9.28
N PRO A 47 -13.25 -2.01 -10.15
CA PRO A 47 -13.56 -1.28 -11.37
C PRO A 47 -14.28 0.04 -11.08
N ASP A 48 -14.13 1.00 -11.99
CA ASP A 48 -14.87 2.27 -11.98
C ASP A 48 -16.38 2.07 -11.82
N LYS A 49 -17.02 3.00 -11.11
CA LYS A 49 -18.44 2.92 -10.73
C LYS A 49 -19.18 4.18 -11.13
N ASP A 50 -20.43 4.00 -11.54
CA ASP A 50 -21.38 5.10 -11.65
C ASP A 50 -22.24 5.19 -10.39
N VAL A 51 -22.52 6.41 -9.95
CA VAL A 51 -23.37 6.69 -8.80
C VAL A 51 -24.36 7.81 -9.15
N CYS A 52 -25.64 7.59 -8.83
CA CYS A 52 -26.69 8.61 -8.94
C CYS A 52 -26.94 9.25 -7.57
N SER A 53 -27.57 10.43 -7.53
CA SER A 53 -27.93 11.10 -6.29
C SER A 53 -28.60 10.13 -5.30
N LEU A 54 -28.07 10.10 -4.06
CA LEU A 54 -28.54 9.30 -2.92
C LEU A 54 -28.21 7.80 -2.90
N ASN A 55 -27.50 7.26 -3.89
CA ASN A 55 -27.07 5.85 -3.87
C ASN A 55 -25.61 5.72 -3.44
N ALA A 56 -25.28 4.79 -2.53
CA ALA A 56 -23.90 4.49 -2.18
C ALA A 56 -23.41 3.26 -2.96
N VAL A 57 -22.14 3.26 -3.36
CA VAL A 57 -21.50 2.12 -4.04
C VAL A 57 -20.37 1.57 -3.18
N GLN A 58 -20.23 0.25 -3.13
CA GLN A 58 -19.06 -0.36 -2.51
C GLN A 58 -17.87 -0.32 -3.49
N ILE A 59 -16.71 0.10 -2.98
CA ILE A 59 -15.43 0.11 -3.71
C ILE A 59 -14.42 -0.81 -3.03
N GLY A 60 -13.34 -1.18 -3.73
CA GLY A 60 -12.33 -2.11 -3.25
C GLY A 60 -12.68 -3.59 -3.43
N THR A 61 -11.80 -4.47 -2.96
CA THR A 61 -11.96 -5.93 -2.96
C THR A 61 -11.92 -6.52 -1.56
N SER A 62 -12.24 -7.82 -1.44
CA SER A 62 -12.17 -8.54 -0.17
C SER A 62 -10.83 -8.35 0.54
N ALA A 63 -10.88 -8.22 1.87
CA ALA A 63 -9.68 -8.02 2.69
C ALA A 63 -8.74 -9.23 2.59
N ILE A 64 -7.46 -8.95 2.46
CA ILE A 64 -6.38 -9.92 2.49
C ILE A 64 -5.84 -9.95 3.92
N ALA A 65 -5.77 -11.13 4.53
CA ALA A 65 -5.28 -11.28 5.89
C ALA A 65 -3.85 -10.77 6.05
N GLY A 66 -3.62 -9.94 7.08
CA GLY A 66 -2.31 -9.32 7.34
C GLY A 66 -2.06 -8.01 6.60
N ASN A 67 -2.93 -7.61 5.68
CA ASN A 67 -2.86 -6.31 5.04
C ASN A 67 -3.66 -5.25 5.81
N THR A 68 -3.20 -4.01 5.74
CA THR A 68 -3.94 -2.83 6.20
C THR A 68 -4.26 -1.91 5.03
N TYR A 69 -5.32 -1.11 5.17
CA TYR A 69 -5.90 -0.31 4.08
C TYR A 69 -6.01 1.14 4.50
N SER A 70 -5.79 2.06 3.56
CA SER A 70 -6.00 3.49 3.73
C SER A 70 -6.57 4.09 2.45
N TRP A 71 -7.74 4.71 2.52
CA TRP A 71 -8.40 5.36 1.39
C TRP A 71 -8.30 6.87 1.47
N SER A 72 -8.15 7.50 0.30
CA SER A 72 -8.14 8.95 0.14
C SER A 72 -8.80 9.35 -1.19
N PRO A 73 -9.56 10.45 -1.28
CA PRO A 73 -9.96 11.31 -0.17
C PRO A 73 -10.95 10.62 0.77
N ALA A 74 -11.07 11.11 2.01
CA ALA A 74 -12.04 10.59 2.98
C ALA A 74 -13.49 11.00 2.68
N THR A 75 -13.67 11.99 1.81
CA THR A 75 -14.97 12.59 1.50
C THR A 75 -15.97 11.55 1.04
N ALA A 76 -17.12 11.49 1.71
CA ALA A 76 -18.21 10.58 1.40
C ALA A 76 -17.87 9.08 1.40
N LEU A 77 -16.83 8.68 2.12
CA LEU A 77 -16.55 7.28 2.45
C LEU A 77 -17.13 6.92 3.81
N SER A 78 -17.63 5.69 3.95
CA SER A 78 -18.08 5.16 5.26
C SER A 78 -16.94 4.94 6.25
N ALA A 79 -15.74 4.63 5.73
CA ALA A 79 -14.53 4.46 6.50
C ALA A 79 -13.32 4.58 5.56
N THR A 80 -12.17 4.99 6.09
CA THR A 80 -10.93 5.11 5.30
C THR A 80 -9.97 3.95 5.54
N ASN A 81 -10.21 3.09 6.53
CA ASN A 81 -9.25 2.11 7.02
C ASN A 81 -9.69 0.64 6.84
N ILE A 82 -10.64 0.39 5.94
CA ILE A 82 -11.18 -0.95 5.63
C ILE A 82 -10.99 -1.28 4.15
N ALA A 83 -10.98 -2.57 3.82
CA ALA A 83 -10.77 -3.02 2.44
C ALA A 83 -11.90 -2.58 1.48
N GLN A 84 -13.16 -2.60 1.96
CA GLN A 84 -14.33 -2.29 1.13
C GLN A 84 -15.27 -1.26 1.78
N PRO A 85 -14.94 0.04 1.74
CA PRO A 85 -15.87 1.08 2.17
C PRO A 85 -16.98 1.30 1.15
N THR A 86 -18.05 1.97 1.58
CA THR A 86 -19.07 2.51 0.67
C THR A 86 -18.77 3.97 0.39
N ALA A 87 -18.81 4.36 -0.89
CA ALA A 87 -18.63 5.71 -1.39
C ALA A 87 -19.97 6.30 -1.87
N ASN A 88 -20.26 7.55 -1.52
CA ASN A 88 -21.43 8.30 -1.99
C ASN A 88 -21.06 9.76 -2.32
N PRO A 89 -20.14 10.01 -3.27
CA PRO A 89 -19.74 11.37 -3.58
C PRO A 89 -20.84 12.11 -4.37
N SER A 90 -20.99 13.41 -4.13
CA SER A 90 -21.92 14.30 -4.86
C SER A 90 -21.32 14.88 -6.14
N THR A 91 -20.07 14.52 -6.47
CA THR A 91 -19.35 14.91 -7.68
C THR A 91 -18.45 13.76 -8.09
N THR A 92 -18.09 13.65 -9.37
CA THR A 92 -17.16 12.62 -9.83
C THR A 92 -15.85 12.70 -9.03
N THR A 93 -15.49 11.60 -8.37
CA THR A 93 -14.38 11.56 -7.40
C THR A 93 -13.53 10.32 -7.64
N SER A 94 -12.21 10.51 -7.71
CA SER A 94 -11.24 9.42 -7.71
C SER A 94 -10.87 9.07 -6.28
N TYR A 95 -11.01 7.80 -5.90
CA TYR A 95 -10.55 7.27 -4.62
C TYR A 95 -9.33 6.39 -4.83
N THR A 96 -8.27 6.66 -4.08
CA THR A 96 -7.06 5.87 -4.03
C THR A 96 -7.06 4.99 -2.79
N VAL A 97 -6.84 3.69 -2.96
CA VAL A 97 -6.51 2.77 -1.86
C VAL A 97 -5.01 2.63 -1.76
N THR A 98 -4.47 2.73 -0.56
CA THR A 98 -3.11 2.31 -0.20
C THR A 98 -3.22 1.06 0.66
N VAL A 99 -2.60 -0.02 0.21
CA VAL A 99 -2.50 -1.29 0.93
C VAL A 99 -1.10 -1.43 1.50
N THR A 100 -0.98 -1.71 2.78
CA THR A 100 0.30 -2.04 3.44
C THR A 100 0.29 -3.52 3.80
N GLY A 101 1.23 -4.28 3.26
CA GLY A 101 1.42 -5.70 3.56
C GLY A 101 2.06 -5.94 4.93
N SER A 102 2.03 -7.18 5.41
CA SER A 102 2.63 -7.56 6.70
C SER A 102 4.15 -7.37 6.75
N ASN A 103 4.81 -7.28 5.59
CA ASN A 103 6.23 -6.95 5.44
C ASN A 103 6.51 -5.43 5.43
N GLY A 104 5.48 -4.59 5.59
CA GLY A 104 5.59 -3.13 5.56
C GLY A 104 5.67 -2.52 4.17
N CYS A 105 5.75 -3.32 3.10
CA CYS A 105 5.67 -2.82 1.74
C CYS A 105 4.28 -2.28 1.44
N THR A 106 4.21 -1.25 0.60
CA THR A 106 2.95 -0.61 0.22
C THR A 106 2.69 -0.73 -1.27
N SER A 107 1.43 -0.68 -1.65
CA SER A 107 0.99 -0.55 -3.04
C SER A 107 -0.31 0.23 -3.09
N THR A 108 -0.59 0.85 -4.23
CA THR A 108 -1.75 1.72 -4.40
C THR A 108 -2.53 1.36 -5.65
N ASP A 109 -3.83 1.57 -5.60
CA ASP A 109 -4.70 1.51 -6.77
C ASP A 109 -5.79 2.58 -6.71
N VAL A 110 -6.42 2.89 -7.85
CA VAL A 110 -7.40 3.97 -7.97
C VAL A 110 -8.68 3.47 -8.60
N VAL A 111 -9.81 3.90 -8.05
CA VAL A 111 -11.15 3.74 -8.62
C VAL A 111 -11.78 5.10 -8.87
N LEU A 112 -12.37 5.29 -10.05
CA LEU A 112 -13.19 6.46 -10.36
C LEU A 112 -14.65 6.17 -9.99
N VAL A 113 -15.22 7.00 -9.12
CA VAL A 113 -16.66 7.00 -8.85
C VAL A 113 -17.27 8.20 -9.58
N GLN A 114 -17.93 7.92 -10.70
CA GLN A 114 -18.54 8.92 -11.56
C GLN A 114 -19.94 9.28 -11.07
N PHE A 115 -20.10 10.54 -10.68
CA PHE A 115 -21.40 11.06 -10.28
C PHE A 115 -22.21 11.41 -11.53
N LYS A 116 -23.40 10.81 -11.64
CA LYS A 116 -24.37 11.08 -12.70
C LYS A 116 -25.52 11.89 -12.11
N GLU A 117 -25.63 13.15 -12.54
CA GLU A 117 -26.81 13.95 -12.22
C GLU A 117 -28.06 13.28 -12.80
N GLY A 118 -29.10 13.17 -11.98
CA GLY A 118 -30.42 12.81 -12.48
C GLY A 118 -30.87 13.92 -13.41
N THR A 119 -31.09 13.62 -14.70
CA THR A 119 -31.72 14.58 -15.60
C THR A 119 -33.11 14.86 -15.03
N VAL A 120 -33.32 16.03 -14.43
CA VAL A 120 -34.67 16.49 -14.11
C VAL A 120 -35.36 16.63 -15.47
N GLY A 121 -36.21 15.68 -15.81
CA GLY A 121 -37.06 15.80 -16.98
C GLY A 121 -37.89 17.06 -16.82
N ASN A 122 -37.61 18.06 -17.65
CA ASN A 122 -38.54 19.17 -17.85
C ASN A 122 -39.83 18.55 -18.41
N TYR A 123 -40.82 18.35 -17.54
CA TYR A 123 -42.21 18.21 -17.98
C TYR A 123 -42.64 19.60 -18.46
N VAL A 124 -42.54 19.82 -19.79
CA VAL A 124 -43.23 20.89 -20.52
C VAL A 124 -44.72 20.61 -20.59
#